data_AF-A0A358EMC8-F1
#
_entry.id   AF-A0A358EMC8-F1
#
_cell.length_a   1.000
_cell.length_b   1.000
_cell.length_c   1.000
_cell.angle_alpha   90.00
_cell.angle_beta   90.00
_cell.angle_gamma   90.00
#
_symmetry.space_group_name_H-M   'P 1'
#
loop_
_entity.id
_entity.type
_entity.pdbx_description
1 polymer ?
#
loop_
_entity_poly.entity_id
_entity_poly.type
_entity_poly.pdbx_seq_one_letter_code
_entity_poly.pdbx_strand_id
1 'polypeptide(L)'
;NCETDFVAKNEKFREFCNEVATMYCENPEADLEEKRTKAVAETGENIQLSRNESLSIEGSGAVAAYIHHGAKVGVLIAVATGKEETTELEAFKELLSDITLQITAASPEALNRDALDQEKLEKEREIAREQFKDKPAQAIEKIVEGKIEKYCSEVCLVDQDFVKGEGAVKDHVAAVAKELNDEITIKSFIRYQVGENQED
;
A
#
# COMPACT_ATOMS: atom_id res chain seq x y z
N ASN A 1 16.87 7.26 0.35
CA ASN A 1 17.75 6.29 1.05
C ASN A 1 19.03 6.97 1.50
N CYS A 2 19.52 6.61 2.68
CA CYS A 2 20.84 6.93 3.24
C CYS A 2 21.47 5.63 3.77
N GLU A 3 22.73 5.68 4.21
CA GLU A 3 23.50 4.48 4.55
C GLU A 3 23.25 4.03 6.00
N THR A 4 23.05 4.99 6.92
CA THR A 4 22.87 4.67 8.34
C THR A 4 21.55 5.18 8.91
N ASP A 5 21.13 4.59 10.03
CA ASP A 5 19.97 5.05 10.78
C ASP A 5 20.26 6.35 11.56
N PHE A 6 21.53 6.69 11.80
CA PHE A 6 21.94 7.97 12.39
C PHE A 6 21.57 9.13 11.47
N VAL A 7 21.88 9.04 10.17
CA VAL A 7 21.45 10.06 9.18
C VAL A 7 19.94 10.03 8.98
N ALA A 8 19.30 8.85 8.92
CA ALA A 8 17.85 8.76 8.77
C ALA A 8 17.07 9.48 9.91
N LYS A 9 17.64 9.52 11.12
CA LYS A 9 17.06 10.18 12.30
C LYS A 9 17.45 11.66 12.41
N ASN A 10 18.38 12.14 11.60
CA ASN A 10 18.84 13.53 11.62
C ASN A 10 17.74 14.49 11.14
N GLU A 11 17.54 15.60 11.86
CA GLU A 11 16.48 16.58 11.56
C GLU A 11 16.61 17.18 10.16
N LYS A 12 17.82 17.59 9.75
CA LYS A 12 18.06 18.16 8.41
C LYS A 12 17.80 17.17 7.29
N PHE A 13 18.12 15.89 7.51
CA PHE A 13 17.82 14.86 6.53
C PHE A 13 16.31 14.64 6.38
N ARG A 14 15.56 14.73 7.50
CA ARG A 14 14.09 14.65 7.47
C ARG A 14 13.47 15.88 6.79
N GLU A 15 14.01 17.06 7.04
CA GLU A 15 13.62 18.29 6.33
C GLU A 15 13.87 18.16 4.82
N PHE A 16 15.05 17.70 4.42
CA PHE A 16 15.37 17.40 3.02
C PHE A 16 14.36 16.42 2.39
N CYS A 17 14.02 15.32 3.08
CA CYS A 17 13.02 14.37 2.60
C CYS A 17 11.63 15.00 2.41
N ASN A 18 11.20 15.85 3.35
CA ASN A 18 9.92 16.56 3.26
C ASN A 18 9.89 17.56 2.09
N GLU A 19 10.99 18.29 1.88
CA GLU A 19 11.12 19.19 0.73
C GLU A 19 11.05 18.41 -0.59
N VAL A 20 11.79 17.30 -0.69
CA VAL A 20 11.79 16.43 -1.87
C VAL A 20 10.37 15.90 -2.17
N ALA A 21 9.67 15.40 -1.16
CA ALA A 21 8.30 14.92 -1.31
C ALA A 21 7.37 16.03 -1.79
N THR A 22 7.49 17.24 -1.23
CA THR A 22 6.68 18.40 -1.63
C THR A 22 6.92 18.79 -3.09
N MET A 23 8.19 18.85 -3.51
CA MET A 23 8.53 19.20 -4.89
C MET A 23 8.04 18.16 -5.90
N TYR A 24 8.12 16.86 -5.58
CA TYR A 24 7.55 15.82 -6.45
C TYR A 24 6.02 15.88 -6.52
N CYS A 25 5.34 16.28 -5.45
CA CYS A 25 3.89 16.53 -5.50
C CYS A 25 3.52 17.71 -6.42
N GLU A 26 4.36 18.75 -6.49
CA GLU A 26 4.15 19.91 -7.37
C GLU A 26 4.55 19.63 -8.82
N ASN A 27 5.67 18.92 -9.01
CA ASN A 27 6.21 18.55 -10.29
C ASN A 27 6.87 17.16 -10.21
N PRO A 28 6.20 16.09 -10.68
CA PRO A 28 6.74 14.73 -10.68
C PRO A 28 8.06 14.57 -11.45
N GLU A 29 8.36 15.46 -12.40
CA GLU A 29 9.58 15.45 -13.22
C GLU A 29 10.67 16.40 -12.69
N ALA A 30 10.54 16.92 -11.46
CA ALA A 30 11.52 17.83 -10.90
C ALA A 30 12.93 17.20 -10.82
N ASP A 31 13.93 17.88 -11.39
CA ASP A 31 15.33 17.52 -11.20
C ASP A 31 15.81 18.05 -9.84
N LEU A 32 16.07 17.13 -8.91
CA LEU A 32 16.46 17.43 -7.54
C LEU A 32 17.93 17.10 -7.25
N GLU A 33 18.76 16.91 -8.29
CA GLU A 33 20.15 16.46 -8.14
C GLU A 33 21.03 17.46 -7.36
N GLU A 34 20.83 18.76 -7.57
CA GLU A 34 21.56 19.79 -6.82
C GLU A 34 21.24 19.72 -5.32
N LYS A 35 19.95 19.55 -4.98
CA LYS A 35 19.50 19.41 -3.59
C LYS A 35 20.02 18.13 -2.95
N ARG A 36 19.96 17.01 -3.67
CA ARG A 36 20.54 15.73 -3.23
C ARG A 36 22.04 15.88 -2.94
N THR A 37 22.79 16.52 -3.84
CA THR A 37 24.25 16.73 -3.67
C THR A 37 24.57 17.61 -2.45
N LYS A 38 23.77 18.64 -2.19
CA LYS A 38 23.88 19.44 -0.95
C LYS A 38 23.64 18.59 0.29
N ALA A 39 22.59 17.76 0.30
CA ALA A 39 22.31 16.87 1.42
C ALA A 39 23.47 15.89 1.65
N VAL A 40 24.07 15.32 0.59
CA VAL A 40 25.25 14.44 0.68
C VAL A 40 26.43 15.17 1.33
N ALA A 41 26.70 16.41 0.92
CA ALA A 41 27.78 17.21 1.49
C ALA A 41 27.55 17.54 2.98
N GLU A 42 26.29 17.73 3.39
CA GLU A 42 25.93 18.02 4.78
C GLU A 42 25.94 16.79 5.70
N THR A 43 25.52 15.63 5.20
CA THR A 43 25.45 14.39 5.98
C THR A 43 26.74 13.59 5.95
N GLY A 44 27.53 13.72 4.88
CA GLY A 44 28.71 12.89 4.63
C GLY A 44 28.40 11.45 4.21
N GLU A 45 27.13 11.14 3.92
CA GLU A 45 26.68 9.82 3.45
C GLU A 45 26.17 9.88 2.01
N ASN A 46 26.24 8.75 1.32
CA ASN A 46 25.58 8.61 0.03
C ASN A 46 24.05 8.67 0.20
N ILE A 47 23.41 9.58 -0.53
CA ILE A 47 21.96 9.74 -0.54
C ILE A 47 21.43 9.46 -1.94
N GLN A 48 20.40 8.63 -2.01
CA GLN A 48 19.72 8.26 -3.25
C GLN A 48 18.22 8.57 -3.17
N LEU A 49 17.70 9.19 -4.22
CA LEU A 49 16.27 9.35 -4.48
C LEU A 49 15.81 8.19 -5.37
N SER A 50 15.53 7.04 -4.77
CA SER A 50 15.40 5.77 -5.52
C SER A 50 14.09 5.63 -6.30
N ARG A 51 12.97 6.12 -5.76
CA ARG A 51 11.64 6.03 -6.35
C ARG A 51 10.74 7.12 -5.77
N ASN A 52 9.76 7.55 -6.56
CA ASN A 52 8.69 8.45 -6.14
C ASN A 52 7.41 8.07 -6.88
N GLU A 53 6.29 8.16 -6.18
CA GLU A 53 4.95 7.96 -6.71
C GLU A 53 3.99 8.86 -5.91
N SER A 54 2.86 9.22 -6.52
CA SER A 54 1.84 10.07 -5.91
C SER A 54 0.45 9.51 -6.17
N LEU A 55 -0.47 9.70 -5.22
CA LEU A 55 -1.89 9.42 -5.42
C LEU A 55 -2.69 10.71 -5.47
N SER A 56 -3.70 10.72 -6.33
CA SER A 56 -4.74 11.75 -6.39
C SER A 56 -6.10 11.09 -6.39
N ILE A 57 -7.13 11.87 -6.10
CA ILE A 57 -8.51 11.44 -6.24
C ILE A 57 -9.29 12.40 -7.11
N GLU A 58 -10.07 11.85 -8.04
CA GLU A 58 -11.01 12.62 -8.83
C GLU A 58 -12.38 12.61 -8.14
N GLY A 59 -13.01 13.79 -8.07
CA GLY A 59 -14.31 13.93 -7.42
C GLY A 59 -14.22 13.81 -5.90
N SER A 60 -15.20 13.15 -5.29
CA SER A 60 -15.34 13.08 -3.85
C SER A 60 -14.52 11.94 -3.24
N GLY A 61 -13.83 12.23 -2.15
CA GLY A 61 -13.02 11.28 -1.39
C GLY A 61 -11.77 11.91 -0.82
N ALA A 62 -10.84 11.08 -0.35
CA ALA A 62 -9.61 11.57 0.27
C ALA A 62 -8.40 10.69 -0.08
N VAL A 63 -7.23 11.33 -0.07
CA VAL A 63 -5.94 10.66 0.02
C VAL A 63 -5.46 10.74 1.47
N ALA A 64 -5.06 9.62 2.05
CA ALA A 64 -4.49 9.55 3.39
C ALA A 64 -3.08 8.96 3.37
N ALA A 65 -2.26 9.41 4.32
CA ALA A 65 -0.88 8.97 4.49
C ALA A 65 -0.65 8.46 5.91
N TYR A 66 0.17 7.41 6.04
CA TYR A 66 0.62 6.90 7.33
C TYR A 66 2.10 6.50 7.27
N ILE A 67 2.87 6.99 8.23
CA ILE A 67 4.27 6.60 8.44
C ILE A 67 4.33 5.76 9.71
N HIS A 68 4.68 4.49 9.57
CA HIS A 68 4.79 3.57 10.70
C HIS A 68 5.96 3.94 11.63
N HIS A 69 5.91 3.45 12.86
CA HIS A 69 6.93 3.71 13.88
C HIS A 69 8.35 3.48 13.33
N GLY A 70 9.25 4.41 13.60
CA GLY A 70 10.64 4.33 13.13
C GLY A 70 10.86 4.68 11.65
N ALA A 71 9.83 5.16 10.94
CA ALA A 71 9.90 5.64 9.55
C ALA A 71 10.46 4.60 8.55
N LYS A 72 10.20 3.31 8.81
CA LYS A 72 10.63 2.21 7.95
C LYS A 72 9.58 1.78 6.92
N VAL A 73 8.31 2.09 7.17
CA VAL A 73 7.19 1.82 6.25
C VAL A 73 6.37 3.09 6.11
N GLY A 74 6.04 3.46 4.88
CA GLY A 74 5.13 4.54 4.55
C GLY A 74 4.02 4.03 3.63
N VAL A 75 2.80 4.48 3.86
CA VAL A 75 1.61 4.11 3.10
C VAL A 75 0.88 5.37 2.64
N LEU A 76 0.42 5.35 1.38
CA LEU A 76 -0.60 6.24 0.85
C LEU A 76 -1.81 5.41 0.44
N ILE A 77 -3.03 5.93 0.64
CA ILE A 77 -4.27 5.36 0.10
C ILE A 77 -5.12 6.44 -0.54
N ALA A 78 -5.84 6.11 -1.60
CA ALA A 78 -6.89 6.93 -2.17
C ALA A 78 -8.24 6.22 -2.03
N VAL A 79 -9.21 6.87 -1.39
CA VAL A 79 -10.55 6.31 -1.12
C VAL A 79 -11.61 7.28 -1.59
N ALA A 80 -12.43 6.85 -2.54
CA ALA A 80 -13.52 7.65 -3.09
C ALA A 80 -14.78 7.50 -2.25
N THR A 81 -15.57 8.57 -2.22
CA THR A 81 -16.89 8.59 -1.61
C THR A 81 -17.94 9.04 -2.63
N GLY A 82 -19.22 8.74 -2.37
CA GLY A 82 -20.32 9.24 -3.19
C GLY A 82 -20.67 10.70 -2.91
N LYS A 83 -20.35 11.21 -1.70
CA LYS A 83 -20.66 12.57 -1.25
C LYS A 83 -19.46 13.26 -0.62
N GLU A 84 -19.33 14.56 -0.87
CA GLU A 84 -18.23 15.39 -0.39
C GLU A 84 -18.26 15.51 1.13
N GLU A 85 -19.45 15.66 1.75
CA GLU A 85 -19.57 15.76 3.21
C GLU A 85 -19.11 14.49 3.95
N THR A 86 -19.05 13.34 3.28
CA THR A 86 -18.59 12.07 3.87
C THR A 86 -17.13 12.18 4.32
N THR A 87 -16.29 12.96 3.62
CA THR A 87 -14.86 13.08 3.96
C THR A 87 -14.63 13.75 5.32
N GLU A 88 -15.60 14.56 5.76
CA GLU A 88 -15.55 15.29 7.01
C GLU A 88 -15.99 14.46 8.22
N LEU A 89 -16.63 13.30 7.98
CA LEU A 89 -17.16 12.45 9.04
C LEU A 89 -16.06 11.63 9.73
N GLU A 90 -16.13 11.57 11.06
CA GLU A 90 -15.11 10.88 11.87
C GLU A 90 -14.99 9.39 11.55
N ALA A 91 -16.09 8.69 11.26
CA ALA A 91 -16.04 7.29 10.87
C ALA A 91 -15.32 7.06 9.53
N PHE A 92 -15.37 8.01 8.59
CA PHE A 92 -14.59 7.94 7.36
C PHE A 92 -13.10 8.18 7.63
N LYS A 93 -12.75 9.16 8.46
CA LYS A 93 -11.36 9.40 8.88
C LYS A 93 -10.77 8.21 9.64
N GLU A 94 -11.57 7.56 10.48
CA GLU A 94 -11.19 6.32 11.17
C GLU A 94 -10.96 5.18 10.17
N LEU A 95 -11.85 5.01 9.18
CA LEU A 95 -11.64 4.04 8.10
C LEU A 95 -10.29 4.26 7.37
N LEU A 96 -9.94 5.51 7.04
CA LEU A 96 -8.64 5.80 6.40
C LEU A 96 -7.45 5.39 7.29
N SER A 97 -7.54 5.67 8.59
CA SER A 97 -6.54 5.26 9.58
C SER A 97 -6.43 3.73 9.67
N ASP A 98 -7.57 3.04 9.66
CA ASP A 98 -7.63 1.59 9.74
C ASP A 98 -7.03 0.91 8.51
N ILE A 99 -7.35 1.40 7.31
CA ILE A 99 -6.84 0.83 6.06
C ILE A 99 -5.34 1.11 5.89
N THR A 100 -4.87 2.31 6.26
CA THR A 100 -3.42 2.59 6.22
C THR A 100 -2.64 1.72 7.20
N LEU A 101 -3.19 1.44 8.39
CA LEU A 101 -2.61 0.50 9.35
C LEU A 101 -2.65 -0.95 8.83
N GLN A 102 -3.76 -1.37 8.22
CA GLN A 102 -3.90 -2.68 7.57
C GLN A 102 -2.79 -2.91 6.54
N ILE A 103 -2.62 -1.98 5.60
CA ILE A 103 -1.61 -2.09 4.53
C ILE A 103 -0.20 -2.16 5.12
N THR A 104 0.05 -1.39 6.19
CA THR A 104 1.32 -1.42 6.89
C THR A 104 1.61 -2.80 7.49
N ALA A 105 0.64 -3.38 8.17
CA ALA A 105 0.79 -4.64 8.91
C ALA A 105 0.77 -5.86 7.99
N ALA A 106 -0.16 -5.91 7.04
CA ALA A 106 -0.43 -7.08 6.21
C ALA A 106 0.30 -7.07 4.86
N SER A 107 0.92 -5.95 4.48
CA SER A 107 1.78 -5.82 3.28
C SER A 107 1.18 -6.43 2.00
N PRO A 108 -0.06 -6.05 1.61
CA PRO A 108 -0.69 -6.58 0.39
C PRO A 108 0.16 -6.27 -0.86
N GLU A 109 0.17 -7.21 -1.81
CA GLU A 109 0.81 -7.03 -3.13
C GLU A 109 -0.10 -6.27 -4.10
N ALA A 110 -1.42 -6.38 -3.96
CA ALA A 110 -2.39 -5.74 -4.83
C ALA A 110 -3.65 -5.31 -4.10
N LEU A 111 -4.45 -4.44 -4.72
CA LEU A 111 -5.72 -4.00 -4.16
C LEU A 111 -6.73 -5.16 -4.14
N ASN A 112 -6.87 -5.85 -5.26
CA ASN A 112 -7.82 -6.92 -5.49
C ASN A 112 -7.25 -7.90 -6.53
N ARG A 113 -8.00 -8.97 -6.84
CA ARG A 113 -7.57 -10.04 -7.75
C ARG A 113 -7.31 -9.55 -9.18
N ASP A 114 -8.03 -8.53 -9.63
CA ASP A 114 -7.88 -7.96 -10.97
C ASP A 114 -6.60 -7.12 -11.08
N ALA A 115 -6.16 -6.54 -9.96
CA ALA A 115 -4.93 -5.78 -9.86
C ALA A 115 -3.68 -6.65 -9.57
N LEU A 116 -3.85 -7.96 -9.35
CA LEU A 116 -2.71 -8.88 -9.24
C LEU A 116 -2.07 -9.12 -10.60
N ASP A 117 -0.77 -9.39 -10.57
CA ASP A 117 -0.06 -9.95 -11.72
C ASP A 117 -0.66 -11.31 -12.08
N GLN A 118 -1.34 -11.36 -13.23
CA GLN A 118 -2.04 -12.55 -13.69
C GLN A 118 -1.07 -13.69 -14.03
N GLU A 119 0.18 -13.40 -14.39
CA GLU A 119 1.19 -14.44 -14.61
C GLU A 119 1.58 -15.12 -13.30
N LYS A 120 1.74 -14.35 -12.21
CA LYS A 120 1.94 -14.91 -10.87
C LYS A 120 0.74 -15.76 -10.46
N LEU A 121 -0.48 -15.26 -10.67
CA LEU A 121 -1.69 -15.98 -10.28
C LEU A 121 -1.86 -17.31 -11.01
N GLU A 122 -1.58 -17.36 -12.33
CA GLU A 122 -1.61 -18.64 -13.07
C GLU A 122 -0.47 -19.57 -12.63
N LYS A 123 0.71 -19.03 -12.34
CA LYS A 123 1.81 -19.83 -11.79
C LYS A 123 1.44 -20.49 -10.45
N GLU A 124 0.77 -19.77 -9.56
CA GLU A 124 0.24 -20.34 -8.32
C GLU A 124 -0.82 -21.43 -8.59
N ARG A 125 -1.65 -21.27 -9.63
CA ARG A 125 -2.62 -22.30 -10.06
C ARG A 125 -1.91 -23.55 -10.55
N GLU A 126 -0.87 -23.41 -11.37
CA GLU A 126 -0.07 -24.53 -11.88
C GLU A 126 0.64 -25.27 -10.74
N ILE A 127 1.27 -24.53 -9.82
CA ILE A 127 1.91 -25.10 -8.63
C ILE A 127 0.89 -25.92 -7.81
N ALA A 128 -0.30 -25.38 -7.58
CA ALA A 128 -1.35 -26.09 -6.87
C ALA A 128 -1.81 -27.35 -7.64
N ARG A 129 -2.03 -27.27 -8.95
CA ARG A 129 -2.41 -28.45 -9.77
C ARG A 129 -1.36 -29.55 -9.68
N GLU A 130 -0.09 -29.20 -9.81
CA GLU A 130 1.03 -30.15 -9.77
C GLU A 130 1.15 -30.79 -8.37
N GLN A 131 0.95 -30.01 -7.29
CA GLN A 131 0.97 -30.52 -5.92
C GLN A 131 -0.10 -31.59 -5.65
N PHE A 132 -1.24 -31.54 -6.33
CA PHE A 132 -2.39 -32.41 -6.07
C PHE A 132 -2.74 -33.34 -7.25
N LYS A 133 -1.82 -33.51 -8.23
CA LYS A 133 -2.06 -34.28 -9.47
C LYS A 133 -2.48 -35.74 -9.26
N ASP A 134 -2.15 -36.34 -8.12
CA ASP A 134 -2.50 -37.72 -7.79
C ASP A 134 -3.95 -37.88 -7.27
N LYS A 135 -4.73 -36.79 -7.19
CA LYS A 135 -6.14 -36.79 -6.79
C LYS A 135 -7.07 -36.94 -8.01
N PRO A 136 -8.35 -37.32 -7.82
CA PRO A 136 -9.33 -37.31 -8.91
C PRO A 136 -9.48 -35.89 -9.50
N ALA A 137 -9.60 -35.77 -10.82
CA ALA A 137 -9.67 -34.48 -11.52
C ALA A 137 -10.72 -33.51 -10.92
N GLN A 138 -11.91 -34.00 -10.59
CA GLN A 138 -12.97 -33.19 -9.95
C GLN A 138 -12.61 -32.68 -8.55
N ALA A 139 -11.72 -33.38 -7.83
CA ALA A 139 -11.21 -32.92 -6.54
C ALA A 139 -10.06 -31.91 -6.74
N ILE A 140 -9.24 -32.06 -7.77
CA ILE A 140 -8.12 -31.14 -8.07
C ILE A 140 -8.65 -29.74 -8.31
N GLU A 141 -9.67 -29.56 -9.16
CA GLU A 141 -10.22 -28.23 -9.47
C GLU A 141 -10.65 -27.48 -8.21
N LYS A 142 -11.41 -28.14 -7.32
CA LYS A 142 -11.85 -27.55 -6.05
C LYS A 142 -10.69 -27.24 -5.10
N ILE A 143 -9.67 -28.09 -5.06
CA ILE A 143 -8.48 -27.86 -4.21
C ILE A 143 -7.71 -26.63 -4.73
N VAL A 144 -7.52 -26.53 -6.04
CA VAL A 144 -6.83 -25.41 -6.67
C VAL A 144 -7.59 -24.12 -6.42
N GLU A 145 -8.91 -24.11 -6.59
CA GLU A 145 -9.75 -22.94 -6.32
C GLU A 145 -9.57 -22.46 -4.87
N GLY A 146 -9.70 -23.35 -3.87
CA GLY A 146 -9.49 -22.97 -2.47
C GLY A 146 -8.06 -22.52 -2.16
N LYS A 147 -7.04 -23.04 -2.86
CA LYS A 147 -5.65 -22.57 -2.74
C LYS A 147 -5.47 -21.15 -3.27
N ILE A 148 -6.11 -20.85 -4.41
CA ILE A 148 -6.08 -19.50 -4.99
C ILE A 148 -6.88 -18.51 -4.14
N GLU A 149 -8.02 -18.92 -3.61
CA GLU A 149 -8.76 -18.09 -2.66
C GLU A 149 -7.91 -17.73 -1.44
N LYS A 150 -7.22 -18.73 -0.88
CA LYS A 150 -6.29 -18.49 0.23
C LYS A 150 -5.15 -17.55 -0.17
N TYR A 151 -4.51 -17.79 -1.32
CA TYR A 151 -3.45 -16.90 -1.80
C TYR A 151 -3.94 -15.45 -1.94
N CYS A 152 -5.08 -15.24 -2.60
CA CYS A 152 -5.68 -13.92 -2.72
C CYS A 152 -6.01 -13.30 -1.36
N SER A 153 -6.48 -14.07 -0.36
CA SER A 153 -6.69 -13.54 1.00
C SER A 153 -5.40 -13.14 1.72
N GLU A 154 -4.23 -13.60 1.26
CA GLU A 154 -2.94 -13.19 1.82
C GLU A 154 -2.40 -11.94 1.10
N VAL A 155 -2.60 -11.81 -0.22
CA VAL A 155 -1.93 -10.79 -1.04
C VAL A 155 -2.82 -9.66 -1.56
N CYS A 156 -4.15 -9.81 -1.58
CA CYS A 156 -5.08 -8.77 -2.04
C CYS A 156 -5.66 -8.01 -0.84
N LEU A 157 -5.43 -6.70 -0.76
CA LEU A 157 -5.88 -5.85 0.34
C LEU A 157 -7.36 -6.07 0.70
N VAL A 158 -8.26 -6.06 -0.28
CA VAL A 158 -9.71 -6.17 0.00
C VAL A 158 -10.14 -7.56 0.49
N ASP A 159 -9.36 -8.60 0.20
CA ASP A 159 -9.64 -9.99 0.58
C ASP A 159 -8.90 -10.38 1.88
N GLN A 160 -7.97 -9.56 2.37
CA GLN A 160 -7.25 -9.81 3.61
C GLN A 160 -8.17 -9.77 4.83
N ASP A 161 -7.88 -10.63 5.81
CA ASP A 161 -8.45 -10.54 7.14
C ASP A 161 -8.10 -9.17 7.75
N PHE A 162 -9.11 -8.50 8.31
CA PHE A 162 -8.94 -7.18 8.87
C PHE A 162 -8.24 -7.23 10.23
N VAL A 163 -7.06 -6.61 10.33
CA VAL A 163 -6.18 -6.75 11.52
C VAL A 163 -6.78 -6.21 12.82
N LYS A 164 -7.79 -5.34 12.76
CA LYS A 164 -8.46 -4.77 13.93
C LYS A 164 -9.82 -5.40 14.23
N GLY A 165 -10.29 -6.36 13.44
CA GLY A 165 -11.67 -6.83 13.56
C GLY A 165 -11.91 -8.22 12.99
N GLU A 166 -13.18 -8.51 12.73
CA GLU A 166 -13.62 -9.76 12.11
C GLU A 166 -13.91 -9.56 10.62
N GLY A 167 -13.73 -10.62 9.84
CA GLY A 167 -14.00 -10.59 8.40
C GLY A 167 -12.88 -9.93 7.60
N ALA A 168 -13.15 -9.75 6.31
CA ALA A 168 -12.18 -9.17 5.38
C ALA A 168 -12.24 -7.64 5.39
N VAL A 169 -11.20 -7.00 4.88
CA VAL A 169 -11.12 -5.53 4.73
C VAL A 169 -12.32 -4.97 3.96
N LYS A 170 -12.77 -5.64 2.90
CA LYS A 170 -13.97 -5.23 2.16
C LYS A 170 -15.24 -5.22 3.01
N ASP A 171 -15.34 -6.10 3.99
CA ASP A 171 -16.49 -6.18 4.89
C ASP A 171 -16.49 -4.99 5.86
N HIS A 172 -15.31 -4.59 6.36
CA HIS A 172 -15.14 -3.37 7.16
C HIS A 172 -15.51 -2.11 6.37
N VAL A 173 -15.00 -1.98 5.14
CA VAL A 173 -15.34 -0.85 4.24
C VAL A 173 -16.85 -0.81 3.98
N ALA A 174 -17.48 -1.96 3.69
CA ALA A 174 -18.92 -2.04 3.45
C ALA A 174 -19.75 -1.69 4.68
N ALA A 175 -19.29 -2.07 5.89
CA ALA A 175 -19.94 -1.72 7.14
C ALA A 175 -19.94 -0.20 7.36
N VAL A 176 -18.79 0.46 7.18
CA VAL A 176 -18.68 1.93 7.31
C VAL A 176 -19.48 2.64 6.22
N ALA A 177 -19.43 2.17 4.97
CA ALA A 177 -20.23 2.71 3.87
C ALA A 177 -21.73 2.69 4.19
N LYS A 178 -22.22 1.59 4.75
CA LYS A 178 -23.60 1.43 5.19
C LYS A 178 -23.95 2.35 6.37
N GLU A 179 -23.06 2.48 7.35
CA GLU A 179 -23.25 3.39 8.49
C GLU A 179 -23.41 4.85 8.02
N LEU A 180 -22.56 5.26 7.08
CA LEU A 180 -22.55 6.61 6.53
C LEU A 180 -23.61 6.84 5.44
N ASN A 181 -24.34 5.79 5.04
CA ASN A 181 -25.31 5.79 3.96
C ASN A 181 -24.73 6.42 2.67
N ASP A 182 -23.53 6.00 2.30
CA ASP A 182 -22.79 6.49 1.13
C ASP A 182 -22.03 5.35 0.43
N GLU A 183 -21.59 5.59 -0.80
CA GLU A 183 -20.64 4.72 -1.48
C GLU A 183 -19.23 5.01 -0.97
N ILE A 184 -18.44 3.98 -0.64
CA ILE A 184 -17.03 4.12 -0.28
C ILE A 184 -16.24 3.05 -1.03
N THR A 185 -15.21 3.47 -1.76
CA THR A 185 -14.38 2.56 -2.56
C THR A 185 -12.91 2.91 -2.42
N ILE A 186 -12.08 1.94 -2.01
CA ILE A 186 -10.62 2.07 -2.09
C ILE A 186 -10.22 2.02 -3.57
N LYS A 187 -9.59 3.09 -4.06
CA LYS A 187 -9.20 3.21 -5.48
C LYS A 187 -7.79 2.70 -5.74
N SER A 188 -6.86 3.01 -4.84
CA SER A 188 -5.47 2.58 -4.94
C SER A 188 -4.76 2.75 -3.59
N PHE A 189 -3.61 2.11 -3.47
CA PHE A 189 -2.67 2.36 -2.39
C PHE A 189 -1.24 2.28 -2.92
N ILE A 190 -0.32 2.90 -2.19
CA ILE A 190 1.12 2.76 -2.35
C ILE A 190 1.69 2.39 -0.99
N ARG A 191 2.57 1.40 -0.95
CA ARG A 191 3.29 1.01 0.26
C ARG A 191 4.77 0.95 -0.07
N TYR A 192 5.57 1.74 0.62
CA TYR A 192 7.02 1.66 0.55
C TYR A 192 7.59 1.18 1.87
N GLN A 193 8.55 0.27 1.76
CA GLN A 193 9.41 -0.12 2.87
C GLN A 193 10.87 0.23 2.59
N VAL A 194 11.58 0.72 3.60
CA VAL A 194 13.03 0.98 3.50
C VAL A 194 13.78 -0.33 3.25
N GLY A 195 14.66 -0.33 2.26
CA GLY A 195 15.43 -1.51 1.84
C GLY A 195 14.69 -2.45 0.88
N GLU A 196 13.42 -2.20 0.59
CA GLU A 196 12.67 -2.96 -0.41
C GLU A 196 13.25 -2.70 -1.81
N ASN A 197 13.46 -3.78 -2.59
CA ASN A 197 14.09 -3.76 -3.91
C ASN A 197 15.57 -3.35 -3.95
N GLN A 198 16.29 -3.39 -2.83
CA GLN A 198 17.75 -3.43 -2.86
C GLN A 198 18.17 -4.89 -3.12
N GLU A 199 18.73 -5.17 -4.30
CA GLU A 199 19.49 -6.41 -4.50
C GLU A 199 20.70 -6.37 -3.54
N ASP A 200 20.97 -7.48 -2.84
CA ASP A 200 22.23 -7.69 -2.11
C ASP A 200 23.44 -7.61 -3.06
#